data_AF-A0A851EZ36-F1
#
_entry.id   AF-A0A851EZ36-F1
#
_cell.length_a   1.000
_cell.length_b   1.000
_cell.length_c   1.000
_cell.angle_alpha   90.00
_cell.angle_beta   90.00
_cell.angle_gamma   90.00
#
_symmetry.space_group_name_H-M   'P 1'
#
loop_
_entity.id
_entity.type
_entity.pdbx_description
1 polymer ?
#
loop_
_entity_poly.entity_id
_entity_poly.type
_entity_poly.pdbx_seq_one_letter_code
_entity_poly.pdbx_strand_id
1 'polypeptide(L)'
;QRYCKEVYKGQLASVHSKSRNDELQKLARTYTRLAVWIGAVTSRKVSGHGGGWETHWEDSSPLNYANWAPLNPLHLVTTCTTLSTRDGLWRSRNCYNLRPFICQY
;
A
#
# COMPACT_ATOMS: atom_id res chain seq x y z
N GLN A 1 -4.91 -9.70 1.52
CA GLN A 1 -3.60 -9.98 2.14
C GLN A 1 -3.29 -11.48 2.24
N ARG A 2 -4.15 -12.28 2.92
CA ARG A 2 -3.94 -13.71 3.17
C ARG A 2 -3.66 -14.54 1.90
N TYR A 3 -4.35 -14.19 0.80
CA TYR A 3 -4.19 -14.87 -0.50
C TYR A 3 -2.73 -14.87 -1.02
N CYS A 4 -2.02 -13.74 -0.98
CA CYS A 4 -0.61 -13.70 -1.41
C CYS A 4 0.26 -14.65 -0.58
N LYS A 5 0.01 -14.73 0.74
CA LYS A 5 0.75 -15.58 1.66
C LYS A 5 0.41 -17.06 1.46
N GLU A 6 -0.87 -17.40 1.33
CA GLU A 6 -1.33 -18.79 1.26
C GLU A 6 -0.99 -19.44 -0.09
N VAL A 7 -1.29 -18.73 -1.19
CA VAL A 7 -1.22 -19.26 -2.56
C VAL A 7 0.17 -19.08 -3.16
N TYR A 8 0.75 -17.89 -3.05
CA TYR A 8 2.03 -17.56 -3.69
C TYR A 8 3.23 -17.58 -2.76
N LYS A 9 3.02 -17.89 -1.46
CA LYS A 9 4.06 -17.80 -0.41
C LYS A 9 4.75 -16.43 -0.37
N GLY A 10 4.03 -15.39 -0.78
CA GLY A 10 4.51 -14.02 -0.87
C GLY A 10 3.67 -13.06 -0.03
N GLN A 11 3.72 -11.79 -0.38
CA GLN A 11 3.05 -10.71 0.35
C GLN A 11 2.51 -9.65 -0.59
N LEU A 12 1.73 -8.71 -0.08
CA LEU A 12 1.35 -7.56 -0.90
C LEU A 12 2.60 -6.76 -1.28
N ALA A 13 2.58 -6.18 -2.48
CA ALA A 13 3.74 -5.50 -3.02
C ALA A 13 4.18 -4.30 -2.14
N SER A 14 5.47 -4.22 -1.84
CA SER A 14 6.12 -3.04 -1.26
C SER A 14 6.82 -2.26 -2.36
N VAL A 15 7.05 -0.96 -2.11
CA VAL A 15 7.58 -0.05 -3.12
C VAL A 15 8.69 0.79 -2.52
N HIS A 16 9.89 0.60 -3.05
CA HIS A 16 11.14 1.21 -2.55
C HIS A 16 11.80 2.16 -3.56
N SER A 17 11.17 2.38 -4.71
CA SER A 17 11.69 3.27 -5.75
C SER A 17 10.60 3.72 -6.71
N LYS A 18 10.86 4.82 -7.41
CA LYS A 18 10.00 5.31 -8.49
C LYS A 18 9.85 4.28 -9.61
N SER A 19 10.94 3.64 -10.01
CA SER A 19 10.93 2.60 -11.06
C SER A 19 9.96 1.46 -10.71
N ARG A 20 10.03 0.95 -9.48
CA ARG A 20 9.11 -0.09 -9.00
C ARG A 20 7.66 0.41 -8.97
N ASN A 21 7.43 1.64 -8.52
CA ASN A 21 6.09 2.24 -8.53
C ASN A 21 5.49 2.29 -9.95
N ASP A 22 6.27 2.77 -10.92
CA ASP A 22 5.86 2.92 -12.31
C ASP A 22 5.59 1.55 -12.97
N GLU A 23 6.44 0.55 -12.68
CA GLU A 23 6.26 -0.83 -13.13
C GLU A 23 4.93 -1.41 -12.62
N LEU A 24 4.66 -1.30 -11.31
CA LEU A 24 3.42 -1.79 -10.71
C LEU A 24 2.19 -1.04 -11.22
N GLN A 25 2.31 0.28 -11.45
CA GLN A 25 1.24 1.06 -12.07
C GLN A 25 0.94 0.54 -13.49
N LYS A 26 1.97 0.35 -14.31
CA LYS A 26 1.82 -0.15 -15.69
C LYS A 26 1.19 -1.53 -15.70
N LEU A 27 1.66 -2.43 -14.83
CA LEU A 27 1.09 -3.77 -14.66
C LEU A 27 -0.40 -3.69 -14.28
N ALA A 28 -0.74 -2.93 -13.24
CA ALA A 28 -2.12 -2.80 -12.78
C ALA A 28 -3.06 -2.24 -13.85
N ARG A 29 -2.60 -1.24 -14.62
CA ARG A 29 -3.37 -0.64 -15.73
C ARG A 29 -3.74 -1.64 -16.82
N THR A 30 -2.94 -2.68 -17.03
CA THR A 30 -3.21 -3.74 -18.01
C THR A 30 -4.44 -4.58 -17.63
N TYR A 31 -4.69 -4.76 -16.33
CA TYR A 31 -5.75 -5.65 -15.84
C TYR A 31 -6.97 -4.92 -15.28
N THR A 32 -6.82 -3.69 -14.80
CA THR A 32 -7.92 -2.97 -14.17
C THR A 32 -7.79 -1.45 -14.26
N ARG A 33 -8.94 -0.77 -14.24
CA ARG A 33 -9.03 0.70 -14.08
C ARG A 33 -9.20 1.12 -12.62
N LEU A 34 -9.35 0.16 -11.71
CA LEU A 34 -9.47 0.42 -10.28
C LEU A 34 -8.08 0.68 -9.68
N ALA A 35 -8.04 1.42 -8.57
CA ALA A 35 -6.85 1.45 -7.72
C ALA A 35 -6.67 0.09 -7.04
N VAL A 36 -5.42 -0.36 -6.93
CA VAL A 36 -5.06 -1.70 -6.45
C VAL A 36 -4.39 -1.63 -5.09
N TRP A 37 -4.62 -2.63 -4.24
CA TRP A 37 -3.95 -2.71 -2.94
C TRP A 37 -2.46 -3.01 -3.09
N ILE A 38 -1.66 -2.27 -2.31
CA ILE A 38 -0.24 -2.53 -2.03
C ILE A 38 -0.07 -2.75 -0.52
N GLY A 39 1.09 -3.24 -0.09
CA GLY A 39 1.32 -3.72 1.27
C GLY A 39 1.53 -2.65 2.34
N ALA A 40 1.22 -1.38 2.07
CA ALA A 40 1.40 -0.31 3.06
C ALA A 40 0.13 -0.15 3.90
N VAL A 41 0.30 -0.09 5.22
CA VAL A 41 -0.76 0.14 6.21
C VAL A 41 -0.40 1.35 7.06
N THR A 42 -1.35 2.26 7.25
CA THR A 42 -1.24 3.36 8.19
C THR A 42 -2.04 3.01 9.45
N SER A 43 -1.38 2.93 10.61
CA SER A 43 -2.01 2.60 11.89
C SER A 43 -1.44 3.45 13.02
N ARG A 44 -2.08 3.39 14.19
CA ARG A 44 -1.60 4.08 15.40
C ARG A 44 -0.32 3.38 15.90
N LYS A 45 0.68 4.18 16.30
CA LYS A 45 1.89 3.67 16.95
C LYS A 45 1.51 2.95 18.24
N VAL A 46 2.00 1.73 18.41
CA VAL A 46 1.71 0.89 19.58
C VAL A 46 2.66 1.22 20.75
N SER A 47 3.83 1.81 20.48
CA SER A 47 4.85 2.15 21.49
C SER A 47 5.26 3.63 21.42
N GLY A 48 5.30 4.29 22.59
CA GLY A 48 5.78 5.67 22.78
C GLY A 48 4.71 6.60 23.35
N HIS A 49 5.09 7.39 24.35
CA HIS A 49 4.26 8.40 25.04
C HIS A 49 3.90 9.62 24.17
N GLY A 50 3.39 9.37 22.97
CA GLY A 50 2.99 10.37 21.99
C GLY A 50 2.21 9.66 20.90
N GLY A 51 0.89 9.50 21.13
CA GLY A 51 0.00 8.80 20.23
C GLY A 51 0.07 9.39 18.81
N GLY A 52 0.82 8.73 17.94
CA GLY A 52 1.03 9.14 16.55
C GLY A 52 0.53 8.09 15.58
N TRP A 53 0.51 8.45 14.31
CA TRP A 53 0.25 7.53 13.22
C TRP A 53 1.55 7.19 12.51
N GLU A 54 1.66 5.97 12.04
CA GLU A 54 2.79 5.55 11.21
C GLU A 54 2.28 4.73 10.04
N THR A 55 3.01 4.81 8.93
CA THR A 55 2.84 3.89 7.81
C THR A 55 3.99 2.91 7.83
N HIS A 56 3.68 1.63 7.69
CA HIS A 56 4.66 0.57 7.57
C HIS A 56 4.27 -0.38 6.43
N TRP A 57 5.26 -1.08 5.89
CA TRP A 57 5.01 -2.19 4.99
C TRP A 57 4.74 -3.47 5.78
N GLU A 58 3.80 -4.28 5.31
CA GLU A 58 3.46 -5.57 5.92
C GLU A 58 4.60 -6.61 5.83
N ASP A 59 5.57 -6.38 4.94
CA ASP A 59 6.77 -7.19 4.80
C ASP A 59 7.92 -6.78 5.72
N SER A 60 7.68 -5.80 6.59
CA SER A 60 8.68 -5.22 7.50
C SER A 60 9.89 -4.57 6.82
N SER A 61 9.82 -4.34 5.50
CA SER A 61 10.83 -3.56 4.77
C SER A 61 10.76 -2.08 5.17
N PRO A 62 11.85 -1.31 4.97
CA PRO A 62 11.87 0.10 5.33
C PRO A 62 10.98 0.94 4.39
N LEU A 63 10.21 1.88 4.96
CA LEU A 63 9.47 2.89 4.21
C LEU A 63 10.43 4.02 3.75
N ASN A 64 11.28 3.72 2.77
CA ASN A 64 12.28 4.64 2.21
C ASN A 64 11.84 5.36 0.92
N TYR A 65 10.66 5.03 0.42
CA TYR A 65 10.03 5.66 -0.73
C TYR A 65 8.55 5.82 -0.46
N ALA A 66 7.99 6.95 -0.92
CA ALA A 66 6.57 7.22 -0.83
C ALA A 66 6.09 8.01 -2.03
N ASN A 67 4.93 7.63 -2.59
CA ASN A 67 4.32 8.34 -3.70
C ASN A 67 2.89 8.79 -3.36
N TRP A 68 2.71 9.40 -2.20
CA TRP A 68 1.39 9.79 -1.69
C TRP A 68 0.72 10.85 -2.55
N ALA A 69 -0.59 10.69 -2.75
CA ALA A 69 -1.43 11.78 -3.22
C ALA A 69 -1.50 12.89 -2.15
N PRO A 70 -1.78 14.15 -2.53
CA PRO A 70 -2.04 15.21 -1.56
C PRO A 70 -3.06 14.77 -0.50
N LEU A 71 -2.85 15.19 0.74
CA LEU A 71 -3.69 14.86 1.91
C LEU A 71 -3.69 13.37 2.31
N ASN A 72 -2.69 12.59 1.85
CA ASN A 72 -2.46 11.21 2.26
C ASN A 72 -1.04 11.05 2.82
N PRO A 73 -0.79 10.07 3.70
CA PRO A 73 -1.77 9.15 4.28
C PRO A 73 -2.72 9.83 5.29
N LEU A 74 -3.88 9.23 5.51
CA LEU A 74 -4.84 9.71 6.51
C LEU A 74 -4.40 9.28 7.91
N HIS A 75 -4.12 10.26 8.76
CA HIS A 75 -3.71 10.09 10.15
C HIS A 75 -4.89 10.26 11.12
N LEU A 76 -5.98 9.54 10.87
CA LEU A 76 -7.23 9.66 11.63
C LEU A 76 -7.79 8.30 12.05
N VAL A 77 -7.67 7.30 11.18
CA VAL A 77 -8.12 5.91 11.38
C VAL A 77 -7.13 4.97 10.73
N THR A 78 -7.15 3.69 11.12
CA THR A 78 -6.35 2.67 10.41
C THR A 78 -6.81 2.59 8.97
N THR A 79 -5.88 2.79 8.04
CA THR A 79 -6.15 2.72 6.60
C THR A 79 -5.15 1.83 5.89
N CYS A 80 -5.61 1.24 4.80
CA CYS A 80 -4.79 0.47 3.88
C CYS A 80 -4.47 1.33 2.65
N THR A 81 -3.38 1.01 1.97
CA THR A 81 -2.86 1.84 0.88
C THR A 81 -3.20 1.26 -0.48
N THR A 82 -3.80 2.08 -1.34
CA THR A 82 -4.01 1.76 -2.75
C THR A 82 -3.05 2.51 -3.66
N LEU A 83 -2.50 1.85 -4.67
CA LEU A 83 -1.84 2.46 -5.82
C LEU A 83 -2.89 2.76 -6.89
N SER A 84 -2.97 4.03 -7.31
CA SER A 84 -3.87 4.43 -8.39
C SER A 84 -3.29 4.10 -9.75
N THR A 85 -4.08 3.40 -10.56
CA THR A 85 -3.72 3.07 -11.93
C THR A 85 -3.63 4.30 -12.83
N ARG A 86 -4.29 5.42 -12.49
CA ARG A 86 -4.30 6.62 -13.34
C ARG A 86 -3.03 7.45 -13.22
N ASP A 87 -2.63 7.76 -12.00
CA ASP A 87 -1.55 8.71 -11.69
C ASP A 87 -0.39 8.09 -10.90
N GLY A 88 -0.49 6.81 -10.53
CA GLY A 88 0.54 6.10 -9.77
C GLY A 88 0.60 6.52 -8.29
N LEU A 89 -0.24 7.48 -7.86
CA LEU A 89 -0.23 8.03 -6.51
C LEU A 89 -0.95 7.12 -5.51
N TRP A 90 -0.42 7.10 -4.30
CA TRP A 90 -0.92 6.28 -3.20
C TRP A 90 -2.01 7.01 -2.43
N ARG A 91 -3.05 6.27 -2.05
CA ARG A 91 -4.20 6.81 -1.31
C ARG A 91 -4.60 5.89 -0.18
N SER A 92 -4.87 6.47 0.97
CA SER A 92 -5.47 5.80 2.12
C SER A 92 -6.92 5.45 1.82
N ARG A 93 -7.28 4.20 2.07
CA ARG A 93 -8.64 3.68 1.92
C ARG A 93 -8.99 2.81 3.11
N ASN A 94 -10.28 2.72 3.40
CA ASN A 94 -10.79 1.77 4.38
C ASN A 94 -10.41 0.34 3.93
N CYS A 95 -9.73 -0.39 4.81
CA CYS A 95 -9.19 -1.73 4.57
C CYS A 95 -10.24 -2.78 4.19
N TYR A 96 -11.50 -2.57 4.55
CA TYR A 96 -12.59 -3.50 4.25
C TYR A 96 -13.15 -3.35 2.82
N ASN A 97 -12.64 -2.40 2.03
CA ASN A 97 -13.06 -2.25 0.64
C ASN A 97 -12.52 -3.38 -0.25
N LEU A 98 -13.41 -3.98 -1.04
CA LEU A 98 -13.01 -4.94 -2.08
C LEU A 98 -12.33 -4.21 -3.24
N ARG A 99 -11.06 -4.56 -3.49
CA ARG A 99 -10.28 -4.07 -4.64
C ARG A 99 -9.30 -5.14 -5.12
N PRO A 100 -8.88 -5.09 -6.40
CA PRO A 100 -7.75 -5.88 -6.86
C PRO A 100 -6.48 -5.53 -6.08
N PHE A 101 -5.49 -6.42 -6.08
CA PHE A 101 -4.27 -6.29 -5.31
C PHE A 101 -3.08 -6.86 -6.08
N ILE A 102 -1.87 -6.44 -5.71
CA ILE A 102 -0.62 -6.93 -6.30
C ILE A 102 0.15 -7.70 -5.24
N CYS A 103 0.54 -8.94 -5.55
CA CYS A 103 1.47 -9.72 -4.74
C CYS A 103 2.91 -9.56 -5.24
N GLN A 104 3.88 -9.77 -4.35
CA GLN A 104 5.29 -9.96 -4.65
C GLN A 104 5.84 -11.16 -3.86
N TYR A 105 6.90 -11.77 -4.37
CA TYR A 105 7.61 -12.91 -3.79
C TYR A 105 9.11 -12.78 -4.04
#